data_AF-A0A7S3YJM1-F1
#
_entry.id   AF-A0A7S3YJM1-F1
#
_cell.length_a   1.000
_cell.length_b   1.000
_cell.length_c   1.000
_cell.angle_alpha   90.00
_cell.angle_beta   90.00
_cell.angle_gamma   90.00
#
_symmetry.space_group_name_H-M   'P 1'
#
loop_
_entity.id
_entity.type
_entity.pdbx_description
1 polymer ?
#
loop_
_entity_poly.entity_id
_entity_poly.type
_entity_poly.pdbx_seq_one_letter_code
_entity_poly.pdbx_strand_id
1 'polypeptide(L)'
;MAACFRLSWKACILGMALVALFCPKVSAKDAVIKSPRVVTLFEPEEKEYDRYAAAISAIEPLRVERDQRVEETLNPFFFCWMKARWGGGSGLYARLLELAPEEAPPGAGPGLRRAQAACNAYLVKSSRVIQSLDLDVGRFNALSREVQASRDLKRRVTQQARLYRSAWVTPPRALHVDTVGGQAYLYRVASELHDGERFPAFDAAYPPRPGAGVGAAGAAGAAGAT
;
A
#
# COMPACT_ATOMS: atom_id res chain seq x y z
N MET A 1 -6.60 -49.72 34.32
CA MET A 1 -6.47 -49.26 32.92
C MET A 1 -5.48 -48.09 32.83
N ALA A 2 -4.17 -48.32 33.03
CA ALA A 2 -3.15 -47.24 33.04
C ALA A 2 -1.83 -47.65 32.37
N ALA A 3 -1.83 -48.73 31.58
CA ALA A 3 -0.63 -49.28 30.96
C ALA A 3 -0.48 -48.97 29.45
N CYS A 4 -1.52 -48.47 28.77
CA CYS A 4 -1.48 -48.29 27.31
C CYS A 4 -0.84 -46.98 26.81
N PHE A 5 -0.57 -45.99 27.67
CA PHE A 5 -0.14 -44.65 27.19
C PHE A 5 1.39 -44.47 27.07
N ARG A 6 2.21 -45.40 27.55
CA ARG A 6 3.68 -45.24 27.58
C ARG A 6 4.43 -45.72 26.32
N LEU A 7 3.77 -46.41 25.38
CA LEU A 7 4.43 -46.86 24.15
C LEU A 7 4.40 -45.85 22.99
N SER A 8 3.54 -44.83 23.03
CA SER A 8 3.37 -43.89 21.90
C SER A 8 4.51 -42.87 21.77
N TRP A 9 5.14 -42.45 22.88
CA TRP A 9 6.15 -41.39 22.85
C TRP A 9 7.44 -41.82 22.14
N LYS A 10 7.88 -43.07 22.30
CA LYS A 10 9.15 -43.55 21.71
C LYS A 10 9.10 -43.62 20.18
N ALA A 11 7.94 -43.91 19.60
CA ALA A 11 7.75 -43.91 18.15
C ALA A 11 7.79 -42.48 17.56
N CYS A 12 7.26 -41.47 18.26
CA CYS A 12 7.33 -40.08 17.81
C CYS A 12 8.76 -39.51 17.81
N ILE A 13 9.58 -39.86 18.81
CA ILE A 13 10.99 -39.40 18.84
C ILE A 13 11.77 -40.01 17.67
N LEU A 14 11.55 -41.30 17.37
CA LEU A 14 12.26 -41.96 16.27
C LEU A 14 11.87 -41.38 14.90
N GLY A 15 10.58 -41.04 14.71
CA GLY A 15 10.09 -40.40 13.49
C GLY A 15 10.70 -39.01 13.24
N MET A 16 10.82 -38.18 14.28
CA MET A 16 11.42 -36.85 14.18
C MET A 16 12.92 -36.90 13.84
N ALA A 17 13.65 -37.89 14.37
CA ALA A 17 15.08 -38.07 14.08
C ALA A 17 15.33 -38.52 12.62
N LEU A 18 14.45 -39.33 12.04
CA LEU A 18 14.57 -39.79 10.65
C LEU A 18 14.33 -38.67 9.63
N VAL A 19 13.41 -37.73 9.92
CA VAL A 19 13.18 -36.56 9.06
C VAL A 19 14.39 -35.63 9.05
N ALA A 20 15.08 -35.46 10.18
CA ALA A 20 16.30 -34.66 10.25
C ALA A 20 17.47 -35.26 9.45
N LEU A 21 17.53 -36.59 9.31
CA LEU A 21 18.58 -37.29 8.55
C LEU A 21 18.37 -37.27 7.03
N PHE A 22 17.13 -37.03 6.56
CA PHE A 22 16.79 -36.97 5.14
C PHE A 22 16.54 -35.55 4.62
N CYS A 23 16.84 -34.50 5.40
CA CYS A 23 16.94 -33.15 4.83
C CYS A 23 18.20 -33.09 3.96
N PRO A 24 18.10 -33.05 2.62
CA PRO A 24 19.26 -32.78 1.78
C PRO A 24 19.86 -31.47 2.25
N LYS A 25 21.16 -31.46 2.56
CA LYS A 25 21.93 -30.23 2.69
C LYS A 25 21.91 -29.56 1.33
N VAL A 26 20.87 -28.78 1.05
CA VAL A 26 20.84 -27.86 -0.07
C VAL A 26 21.97 -26.89 0.21
N SER A 27 23.10 -27.12 -0.45
CA SER A 27 24.28 -26.27 -0.36
C SER A 27 23.87 -24.88 -0.86
N ALA A 28 23.62 -23.97 0.08
CA ALA A 28 23.09 -22.63 -0.15
C ALA A 28 24.09 -21.68 -0.85
N LYS A 29 25.17 -22.20 -1.46
CA LYS A 29 26.28 -21.38 -1.92
C LYS A 29 26.13 -20.84 -3.35
N ASP A 30 25.29 -21.43 -4.20
CA ASP A 30 25.33 -21.09 -5.64
C ASP A 30 23.98 -20.76 -6.29
N ALA A 31 22.89 -20.67 -5.52
CA ALA A 31 21.62 -20.16 -6.05
C ALA A 31 21.63 -18.63 -6.02
N VAL A 32 22.45 -18.01 -6.89
CA VAL A 32 22.26 -16.60 -7.28
C VAL A 32 20.98 -16.54 -8.10
N ILE A 33 19.85 -16.55 -7.39
CA ILE A 33 18.53 -16.29 -7.97
C ILE A 33 18.62 -14.85 -8.45
N LYS A 34 18.82 -14.67 -9.76
CA LYS A 34 18.72 -13.35 -10.39
C LYS A 34 17.35 -12.81 -10.02
N SER A 35 17.33 -11.81 -9.14
CA SER A 35 16.10 -11.18 -8.68
C SER A 35 15.28 -10.84 -9.91
N PRO A 36 13.99 -11.18 -9.95
CA PRO A 36 13.15 -10.86 -11.10
C PRO A 36 13.22 -9.35 -11.30
N ARG A 37 13.92 -8.94 -12.37
CA ARG A 37 14.02 -7.53 -12.73
C ARG A 37 12.62 -7.10 -13.13
N VAL A 38 12.02 -6.21 -12.33
CA VAL A 38 10.78 -5.56 -12.72
C VAL A 38 11.07 -4.82 -14.03
N VAL A 39 10.26 -5.08 -15.05
CA VAL A 39 10.39 -4.43 -16.36
C VAL A 39 10.26 -2.92 -16.13
N THR A 40 11.26 -2.17 -16.59
CA THR A 40 11.22 -0.70 -16.58
C THR A 40 10.84 -0.20 -17.97
N LEU A 41 9.95 0.80 -18.00
CA LEU A 41 9.58 1.54 -19.21
C LEU A 41 10.54 2.70 -19.49
N PHE A 42 11.55 2.91 -18.65
CA PHE A 42 12.47 4.03 -18.70
C PHE A 42 13.84 3.60 -19.18
N GLU A 43 14.47 4.45 -19.98
CA GLU A 43 15.86 4.27 -20.38
C GLU A 43 16.80 4.48 -19.17
N PRO A 44 18.05 3.97 -19.22
CA PRO A 44 19.00 4.12 -18.11
C PRO A 44 19.26 5.59 -17.71
N GLU A 45 19.14 6.52 -18.65
CA GLU A 45 19.28 7.96 -18.45
C GLU A 45 18.09 8.57 -17.68
N GLU A 46 16.92 7.93 -17.74
CA GLU A 46 15.66 8.36 -17.13
C GLU A 46 15.42 7.71 -15.76
N LYS A 47 16.47 7.19 -15.11
CA LYS A 47 16.39 6.42 -13.85
C LYS A 47 15.66 7.15 -12.72
N GLU A 48 15.68 8.49 -12.69
CA GLU A 48 14.98 9.26 -11.67
C GLU A 48 13.45 9.15 -11.78
N TYR A 49 12.91 9.03 -13.00
CA TYR A 49 11.48 8.82 -13.21
C TYR A 49 11.03 7.42 -12.80
N ASP A 50 11.91 6.43 -12.96
CA ASP A 50 11.68 5.06 -12.48
C ASP A 50 11.60 5.03 -10.95
N ARG A 51 12.56 5.68 -10.26
CA ARG A 51 12.53 5.87 -8.80
C ARG A 51 11.28 6.63 -8.34
N TYR A 52 10.90 7.68 -9.06
CA TYR A 52 9.68 8.45 -8.77
C TYR A 52 8.41 7.61 -8.94
N ALA A 53 8.33 6.79 -9.98
CA ALA A 53 7.22 5.85 -10.19
C ALA A 53 7.15 4.80 -9.07
N ALA A 54 8.30 4.28 -8.63
CA ALA A 54 8.39 3.37 -7.49
C ALA A 54 7.89 4.06 -6.20
N ALA A 55 8.32 5.30 -5.94
CA ALA A 55 7.87 6.08 -4.80
C ALA A 55 6.35 6.31 -4.80
N ILE A 56 5.76 6.72 -5.94
CA ILE A 56 4.30 6.86 -6.07
C ILE A 56 3.61 5.54 -5.76
N SER A 57 4.11 4.42 -6.30
CA SER A 57 3.48 3.12 -6.10
C SER A 57 3.46 2.71 -4.62
N ALA A 58 4.52 3.02 -3.88
CA ALA A 58 4.68 2.70 -2.46
C ALA A 58 3.91 3.68 -1.54
N ILE A 59 3.73 4.93 -1.94
CA ILE A 59 3.03 5.95 -1.16
C ILE A 59 1.50 5.83 -1.31
N GLU A 60 0.99 5.28 -2.42
CA GLU A 60 -0.45 5.19 -2.65
C GLU A 60 -1.23 4.48 -1.52
N PRO A 61 -0.81 3.31 -1.00
CA PRO A 61 -1.51 2.65 0.09
C PRO A 61 -1.57 3.53 1.36
N LEU A 62 -0.48 4.25 1.65
CA LEU A 62 -0.43 5.19 2.77
C LEU A 62 -1.44 6.35 2.57
N ARG A 63 -1.59 6.81 1.32
CA ARG A 63 -2.57 7.85 0.98
C ARG A 63 -3.99 7.35 1.21
N VAL A 64 -4.29 6.13 0.79
CA VAL A 64 -5.61 5.49 0.96
C VAL A 64 -5.91 5.29 2.45
N GLU A 65 -4.94 4.79 3.23
CA GLU A 65 -5.09 4.63 4.69
C GLU A 65 -5.39 5.97 5.37
N ARG A 66 -4.66 7.03 5.00
CA ARG A 66 -4.92 8.39 5.50
C ARG A 66 -6.34 8.83 5.13
N ASP A 67 -6.72 8.70 3.87
CA ASP A 67 -8.01 9.18 3.37
C ASP A 67 -9.16 8.46 4.08
N GLN A 68 -9.04 7.15 4.28
CA GLN A 68 -9.97 6.34 5.06
C GLN A 68 -10.06 6.80 6.52
N ARG A 69 -8.93 6.95 7.22
CA ARG A 69 -8.93 7.42 8.61
C ARG A 69 -9.51 8.82 8.76
N VAL A 70 -9.26 9.71 7.81
CA VAL A 70 -9.83 11.06 7.78
C VAL A 70 -11.36 10.98 7.59
N GLU A 71 -11.84 10.14 6.67
CA GLU A 71 -13.27 9.93 6.45
C GLU A 71 -13.98 9.30 7.67
N GLU A 72 -13.34 8.36 8.36
CA GLU A 72 -13.88 7.71 9.56
C GLU A 72 -13.89 8.61 10.80
N THR A 73 -12.92 9.53 10.91
CA THR A 73 -12.77 10.38 12.10
C THR A 73 -13.57 11.68 12.03
N LEU A 74 -13.83 12.17 10.82
CA LEU A 74 -14.58 13.39 10.61
C LEU A 74 -16.07 13.10 10.50
N ASN A 75 -16.89 13.98 11.08
CA ASN A 75 -18.32 13.95 10.85
C ASN A 75 -18.60 14.12 9.34
N PRO A 76 -19.46 13.30 8.70
CA PRO A 76 -19.78 13.40 7.27
C PRO A 76 -20.24 14.81 6.84
N PHE A 77 -21.00 15.51 7.69
CA PHE A 77 -21.41 16.89 7.43
C PHE A 77 -20.21 17.84 7.40
N PHE A 78 -19.28 17.69 8.34
CA PHE A 78 -18.07 18.51 8.38
C PHE A 78 -17.14 18.21 7.21
N PHE A 79 -16.98 16.94 6.84
CA PHE A 79 -16.21 16.54 5.66
C PHE A 79 -16.83 17.09 4.36
N CYS A 80 -18.16 17.05 4.24
CA CYS A 80 -18.88 17.65 3.11
C CYS A 80 -18.69 19.17 3.07
N TRP A 81 -18.82 19.86 4.21
CA TRP A 81 -18.57 21.29 4.33
C TRP A 81 -17.15 21.67 3.91
N MET A 82 -16.13 20.92 4.35
CA MET A 82 -14.74 21.16 3.95
C MET A 82 -14.53 20.97 2.44
N LYS A 83 -15.08 19.89 1.85
CA LYS A 83 -15.04 19.67 0.41
C LYS A 83 -15.70 20.80 -0.38
N ALA A 84 -16.82 21.33 0.11
CA ALA A 84 -17.52 22.45 -0.52
C ALA A 84 -16.71 23.76 -0.42
N ARG A 85 -16.06 24.01 0.73
CA ARG A 85 -15.31 25.25 0.99
C ARG A 85 -13.96 25.32 0.30
N TRP A 86 -13.21 24.22 0.24
CA TRP A 86 -11.81 24.21 -0.23
C TRP A 86 -11.59 23.43 -1.53
N GLY A 87 -12.65 22.86 -2.10
CA GLY A 87 -12.54 21.95 -3.23
C GLY A 87 -12.07 20.56 -2.81
N GLY A 88 -12.22 19.60 -3.73
CA GLY A 88 -11.71 18.24 -3.54
C GLY A 88 -10.21 18.13 -3.82
N GLY A 89 -9.59 17.05 -3.32
CA GLY A 89 -8.23 16.66 -3.69
C GLY A 89 -7.16 17.00 -2.65
N SER A 90 -5.93 17.24 -3.11
CA SER A 90 -4.75 17.44 -2.25
C SER A 90 -4.81 18.70 -1.39
N GLY A 91 -5.47 19.77 -1.88
CA GLY A 91 -5.63 21.02 -1.14
C GLY A 91 -6.41 20.88 0.16
N LEU A 92 -7.36 19.94 0.21
CA LEU A 92 -8.17 19.69 1.40
C LEU A 92 -7.32 19.25 2.59
N TYR A 93 -6.37 18.34 2.38
CA TYR A 93 -5.54 17.79 3.46
C TYR A 93 -4.49 18.78 3.95
N ALA A 94 -3.94 19.62 3.06
CA ALA A 94 -3.04 20.70 3.45
C ALA A 94 -3.76 21.70 4.36
N ARG A 95 -4.98 22.12 3.98
CA ARG A 95 -5.81 23.00 4.81
C ARG A 95 -6.24 22.35 6.11
N LEU A 96 -6.53 21.05 6.11
CA LEU A 96 -6.89 20.33 7.33
C LEU A 96 -5.76 20.34 8.36
N LEU A 97 -4.50 20.30 7.92
CA LEU A 97 -3.32 20.42 8.78
C LEU A 97 -3.14 21.84 9.36
N GLU A 98 -3.53 22.85 8.60
CA GLU A 98 -3.43 24.27 9.00
C GLU A 98 -4.63 24.73 9.86
N LEU A 99 -5.77 24.02 9.79
CA LEU A 99 -7.00 24.45 10.44
C LEU A 99 -6.85 24.43 11.96
N ALA A 100 -6.93 25.61 12.58
CA ALA A 100 -6.95 25.73 14.03
C ALA A 100 -8.25 25.16 14.62
N PRO A 101 -8.22 24.52 15.80
CA PRO A 101 -9.42 23.98 16.43
C PRO A 101 -10.52 25.02 16.67
N GLU A 102 -10.17 26.30 16.88
CA GLU A 102 -11.13 27.40 17.04
C GLU A 102 -11.87 27.79 15.75
N GLU A 103 -11.29 27.56 14.57
CA GLU A 103 -11.93 27.85 13.28
C GLU A 103 -12.90 26.75 12.84
N ALA A 104 -12.82 25.59 13.51
CA ALA A 104 -13.66 24.45 13.21
C ALA A 104 -15.08 24.64 13.78
N PRO A 105 -16.12 24.12 13.11
CA PRO A 105 -17.47 24.16 13.64
C PRO A 105 -17.56 23.44 15.00
N PRO A 106 -18.49 23.87 15.87
CA PRO A 106 -18.65 23.27 17.20
C PRO A 106 -18.90 21.76 17.09
N GLY A 107 -18.15 20.99 17.87
CA GLY A 107 -18.18 19.53 17.86
C GLY A 107 -17.16 18.85 16.94
N ALA A 108 -16.44 19.59 16.08
CA ALA A 108 -15.41 19.00 15.21
C ALA A 108 -14.08 18.69 15.94
N GLY A 109 -13.82 19.32 17.09
CA GLY A 109 -12.51 19.33 17.77
C GLY A 109 -11.82 17.96 17.92
N PRO A 110 -12.46 16.94 18.54
CA PRO A 110 -11.85 15.62 18.69
C PRO A 110 -11.59 14.90 17.36
N GLY A 111 -12.52 14.99 16.40
CA GLY A 111 -12.38 14.38 15.08
C GLY A 111 -11.28 15.05 14.25
N LEU A 112 -11.22 16.39 14.30
CA LEU A 112 -10.20 17.19 13.61
C LEU A 112 -8.79 16.81 14.07
N ARG A 113 -8.54 16.70 15.38
CA ARG A 113 -7.23 16.29 15.90
C ARG A 113 -6.80 14.90 15.42
N ARG A 114 -7.73 13.94 15.35
CA ARG A 114 -7.43 12.60 14.82
C ARG A 114 -7.15 12.61 13.33
N ALA A 115 -7.92 13.39 12.55
CA ALA A 115 -7.69 13.57 11.12
C ALA A 115 -6.33 14.22 10.86
N GLN A 116 -5.96 15.26 11.62
CA GLN A 116 -4.65 15.91 11.57
C GLN A 116 -3.52 14.93 11.91
N ALA A 117 -3.70 14.10 12.95
CA ALA A 117 -2.73 13.05 13.30
C ALA A 117 -2.54 12.04 12.15
N ALA A 118 -3.62 11.62 11.48
CA ALA A 118 -3.54 10.75 10.31
C ALA A 118 -2.79 11.40 9.14
N CYS A 119 -3.03 12.69 8.87
CA CYS A 119 -2.31 13.45 7.86
C CYS A 119 -0.81 13.60 8.19
N ASN A 120 -0.46 13.89 9.44
CA ASN A 120 0.92 13.97 9.89
C ASN A 120 1.64 12.62 9.80
N ALA A 121 0.98 11.54 10.21
CA ALA A 121 1.51 10.18 10.08
C ALA A 121 1.81 9.85 8.62
N TYR A 122 0.90 10.19 7.69
CA TYR A 122 1.14 10.03 6.25
C TYR A 122 2.37 10.82 5.77
N LEU A 123 2.52 12.09 6.18
CA LEU A 123 3.66 12.91 5.77
C LEU A 123 5.00 12.31 6.24
N VAL A 124 5.06 11.85 7.49
CA VAL A 124 6.26 11.23 8.04
C VAL A 124 6.58 9.91 7.32
N LYS A 125 5.58 9.03 7.14
CA LYS A 125 5.78 7.75 6.48
C LYS A 125 6.17 7.92 5.00
N SER A 126 5.47 8.79 4.26
CA SER A 126 5.77 9.03 2.84
C SER A 126 7.15 9.65 2.63
N SER A 127 7.58 10.56 3.50
CA SER A 127 8.94 11.15 3.44
C SER A 127 10.03 10.09 3.60
N ARG A 128 9.85 9.14 4.52
CA ARG A 128 10.80 8.02 4.69
C ARG A 128 10.85 7.12 3.46
N VAL A 129 9.71 6.84 2.83
CA VAL A 129 9.64 6.07 1.57
C VAL A 129 10.34 6.78 0.42
N ILE A 130 10.20 8.11 0.32
CA ILE A 130 10.89 8.90 -0.70
C ILE A 130 12.41 8.83 -0.49
N GLN A 131 12.87 9.08 0.74
CA GLN A 131 14.29 9.05 1.11
C GLN A 131 14.93 7.68 0.88
N SER A 132 14.17 6.61 1.13
CA SER A 132 14.66 5.24 0.97
C SER A 132 14.95 4.89 -0.50
N LEU A 133 14.33 5.60 -1.46
CA LEU A 133 14.55 5.41 -2.90
C LEU A 133 15.65 6.33 -3.48
N ASP A 134 16.53 6.85 -2.62
CA ASP A 134 17.55 7.85 -2.96
C ASP A 134 16.96 9.12 -3.62
N LEU A 135 15.76 9.52 -3.20
CA LEU A 135 15.12 10.76 -3.62
C LEU A 135 15.01 11.70 -2.42
N ASP A 136 15.41 12.96 -2.60
CA ASP A 136 15.06 14.01 -1.66
C ASP A 136 13.61 14.49 -1.88
N VAL A 137 12.97 15.02 -0.84
CA VAL A 137 11.60 15.56 -0.92
C VAL A 137 11.53 16.73 -1.91
N GLY A 138 12.56 17.57 -1.99
CA GLY A 138 12.68 18.64 -2.96
C GLY A 138 12.74 18.11 -4.40
N ARG A 139 13.56 17.07 -4.65
CA ARG A 139 13.64 16.44 -5.98
C ARG A 139 12.34 15.73 -6.35
N PHE A 140 11.71 15.02 -5.43
CA PHE A 140 10.41 14.40 -5.64
C PHE A 140 9.35 15.42 -6.07
N ASN A 141 9.30 16.58 -5.41
CA ASN A 141 8.39 17.67 -5.75
C ASN A 141 8.72 18.30 -7.13
N ALA A 142 10.00 18.43 -7.47
CA ALA A 142 10.43 18.90 -8.79
C ALA A 142 9.99 17.94 -9.91
N LEU A 143 10.28 16.63 -9.76
CA LEU A 143 9.84 15.58 -10.67
C LEU A 143 8.32 15.57 -10.80
N SER A 144 7.58 15.79 -9.72
CA SER A 144 6.12 15.88 -9.78
C SER A 144 5.63 16.99 -10.72
N ARG A 145 6.28 18.16 -10.70
CA ARG A 145 5.95 19.29 -11.59
C ARG A 145 6.35 18.98 -13.04
N GLU A 146 7.54 18.42 -13.26
CA GLU A 146 8.01 17.99 -14.59
C GLU A 146 7.04 16.97 -15.23
N VAL A 147 6.64 15.96 -14.45
CA VAL A 147 5.69 14.92 -14.86
C VAL A 147 4.30 15.51 -15.12
N GLN A 148 3.87 16.54 -14.39
CA GLN A 148 2.59 17.21 -14.64
C GLN A 148 2.62 18.07 -15.92
N ALA A 149 3.77 18.64 -16.27
CA ALA A 149 3.92 19.47 -17.47
C ALA A 149 3.83 18.65 -18.77
N SER A 150 4.26 17.37 -18.76
CA SER A 150 4.24 16.49 -19.94
C SER A 150 3.21 15.36 -19.82
N ARG A 151 2.24 15.32 -20.75
CA ARG A 151 1.20 14.28 -20.79
C ARG A 151 1.77 12.88 -21.04
N ASP A 152 2.78 12.76 -21.90
CA ASP A 152 3.40 11.47 -22.24
C ASP A 152 4.20 10.92 -21.08
N LEU A 153 4.98 11.79 -20.42
CA LEU A 153 5.73 11.42 -19.23
C LEU A 153 4.81 10.99 -18.09
N LYS A 154 3.71 11.73 -17.86
CA LYS A 154 2.67 11.35 -16.90
C LYS A 154 2.11 9.96 -17.18
N ARG A 155 1.83 9.63 -18.44
CA ARG A 155 1.32 8.31 -18.83
C ARG A 155 2.36 7.22 -18.54
N ARG A 156 3.62 7.40 -18.93
CA ARG A 156 4.71 6.44 -18.69
C ARG A 156 4.94 6.19 -17.18
N VAL A 157 5.07 7.25 -16.38
CA VAL A 157 5.22 7.16 -14.92
C VAL A 157 4.02 6.44 -14.29
N THR A 158 2.81 6.77 -14.71
CA THR A 158 1.59 6.12 -14.19
C THR A 158 1.56 4.63 -14.55
N GLN A 159 1.95 4.26 -15.76
CA GLN A 159 2.05 2.86 -16.18
C GLN A 159 3.12 2.12 -15.38
N GLN A 160 4.31 2.70 -15.21
CA GLN A 160 5.37 2.11 -14.41
C GLN A 160 4.95 1.92 -12.93
N ALA A 161 4.31 2.92 -12.33
CA ALA A 161 3.79 2.83 -10.97
C ALA A 161 2.72 1.73 -10.82
N ARG A 162 1.90 1.50 -11.85
CA ARG A 162 0.95 0.38 -11.88
C ARG A 162 1.68 -0.97 -11.95
N LEU A 163 2.74 -1.09 -12.76
CA LEU A 163 3.55 -2.31 -12.85
C LEU A 163 4.17 -2.66 -11.48
N TYR A 164 4.74 -1.68 -10.78
CA TYR A 164 5.24 -1.88 -9.42
C TYR A 164 4.15 -2.36 -8.47
N ARG A 165 2.94 -1.80 -8.55
CA ARG A 165 1.82 -2.20 -7.71
C ARG A 165 1.36 -3.63 -8.00
N SER A 166 1.28 -4.04 -9.26
CA SER A 166 0.94 -5.43 -9.62
C SER A 166 2.01 -6.42 -9.19
N ALA A 167 3.29 -6.02 -9.23
CA ALA A 167 4.39 -6.84 -8.76
C ALA A 167 4.35 -7.05 -7.24
N TRP A 168 3.77 -6.11 -6.49
CA TRP A 168 3.56 -6.21 -5.04
C TRP A 168 2.39 -7.13 -4.64
N VAL A 169 1.27 -7.07 -5.37
CA VAL A 169 0.05 -7.82 -5.02
C VAL A 169 0.21 -9.31 -5.24
N THR A 170 1.11 -9.73 -6.13
CA THR A 170 1.36 -11.15 -6.38
C THR A 170 2.27 -11.69 -5.27
N PRO A 171 1.77 -12.39 -4.24
CA PRO A 171 2.66 -13.03 -3.29
C PRO A 171 3.55 -14.00 -4.09
N PRO A 172 4.85 -14.09 -3.78
CA PRO A 172 5.69 -15.11 -4.39
C PRO A 172 5.14 -16.47 -3.96
N ARG A 173 4.29 -17.08 -4.80
CA ARG A 173 3.88 -18.47 -4.64
C ARG A 173 5.16 -19.30 -4.72
N ALA A 174 5.65 -19.73 -3.56
CA ALA A 174 6.80 -20.62 -3.38
C ALA A 174 8.15 -20.13 -3.93
N LEU A 175 8.52 -18.87 -3.69
CA LEU A 175 9.91 -18.42 -3.82
C LEU A 175 10.42 -18.02 -2.44
N HIS A 176 11.10 -18.96 -1.77
CA HIS A 176 11.89 -18.72 -0.57
C HIS A 176 13.08 -17.86 -1.01
N VAL A 177 13.02 -16.56 -0.73
CA VAL A 177 14.05 -15.60 -1.14
C VAL A 177 14.59 -14.90 0.10
N ASP A 178 15.72 -15.40 0.56
CA ASP A 178 16.57 -14.70 1.52
C ASP A 178 17.38 -13.62 0.79
N THR A 179 17.21 -12.39 1.28
CA THR A 179 18.08 -11.20 1.16
C THR A 179 18.16 -10.35 -0.12
N VAL A 180 17.88 -9.05 0.14
CA VAL A 180 18.58 -7.81 -0.26
C VAL A 180 18.78 -7.53 -1.77
N GLY A 181 17.88 -6.70 -2.31
CA GLY A 181 18.09 -6.00 -3.57
C GLY A 181 16.79 -5.61 -4.26
N GLY A 182 16.29 -4.40 -3.99
CA GLY A 182 15.14 -3.80 -4.70
C GLY A 182 13.76 -4.21 -4.21
N GLN A 183 13.39 -5.49 -4.29
CA GLN A 183 12.08 -5.98 -3.79
C GLN A 183 12.07 -6.20 -2.28
N ALA A 184 13.17 -6.72 -1.73
CA ALA A 184 13.37 -6.80 -0.29
C ALA A 184 13.47 -5.42 0.37
N TYR A 185 13.82 -4.37 -0.36
CA TYR A 185 13.89 -3.01 0.20
C TYR A 185 12.51 -2.41 0.40
N LEU A 186 11.59 -2.65 -0.53
CA LEU A 186 10.20 -2.25 -0.43
C LEU A 186 9.42 -3.07 0.62
N TYR A 187 9.72 -4.36 0.78
CA TYR A 187 9.21 -5.19 1.88
C TYR A 187 9.88 -4.92 3.24
N ARG A 188 11.17 -4.61 3.28
CA ARG A 188 11.92 -4.30 4.51
C ARG A 188 11.58 -2.92 5.04
N VAL A 189 11.45 -1.92 4.17
CA VAL A 189 10.93 -0.61 4.57
C VAL A 189 9.48 -0.75 5.05
N ALA A 190 8.65 -1.60 4.42
CA ALA A 190 7.29 -1.88 4.91
C ALA A 190 7.26 -2.68 6.24
N SER A 191 8.21 -3.59 6.48
CA SER A 191 8.30 -4.39 7.71
C SER A 191 9.07 -3.71 8.84
N GLU A 192 9.94 -2.73 8.55
CA GLU A 192 10.66 -1.93 9.55
C GLU A 192 9.87 -0.68 9.96
N LEU A 193 8.91 -0.21 9.14
CA LEU A 193 7.96 0.87 9.50
C LEU A 193 6.77 0.41 10.35
N HIS A 194 6.58 -0.90 10.52
CA HIS A 194 5.47 -1.47 11.27
C HIS A 194 5.98 -2.64 12.12
N ASP A 195 5.84 -2.53 13.45
CA ASP A 195 6.29 -3.47 14.49
C ASP A 195 5.66 -4.88 14.37
N GLY A 196 5.91 -5.60 13.27
CA GLY A 196 5.47 -6.98 13.08
C GLY A 196 3.98 -7.18 12.77
N GLU A 197 3.18 -6.12 12.60
CA GLU A 197 1.79 -6.29 12.17
C GLU A 197 1.69 -6.64 10.69
N ARG A 198 1.16 -7.83 10.41
CA ARG A 198 0.81 -8.33 9.08
C ARG A 198 -0.10 -7.29 8.40
N PHE A 199 0.31 -6.77 7.25
CA PHE A 199 -0.59 -5.99 6.40
C PHE A 199 -1.90 -6.78 6.21
N PRO A 200 -3.09 -6.14 6.32
CA PRO A 200 -4.29 -6.78 5.81
C PRO A 200 -4.03 -7.11 4.34
N ALA A 201 -4.25 -8.36 3.94
CA ALA A 201 -4.12 -8.78 2.55
C ALA A 201 -4.81 -7.75 1.67
N PHE A 202 -4.16 -7.35 0.57
CA PHE A 202 -4.64 -6.28 -0.30
C PHE A 202 -6.07 -6.53 -0.82
N ASP A 203 -6.49 -7.80 -0.88
CA ASP A 203 -7.86 -8.22 -1.20
C ASP A 203 -8.91 -7.79 -0.14
N ALA A 204 -8.50 -7.54 1.11
CA ALA A 204 -9.38 -7.15 2.22
C ALA A 204 -9.49 -5.63 2.43
N ALA A 205 -8.50 -4.84 1.98
CA ALA A 205 -8.49 -3.39 2.16
C ALA A 205 -9.31 -2.63 1.10
N TYR A 206 -9.67 -3.30 0.01
CA TYR A 206 -10.62 -2.81 -0.99
C TYR A 206 -11.81 -3.77 -1.09
N PRO A 207 -12.69 -3.87 -0.07
CA PRO A 207 -14.01 -4.40 -0.36
C PRO A 207 -14.61 -3.53 -1.47
N PRO A 208 -15.24 -4.13 -2.51
CA PRO A 208 -15.95 -3.34 -3.51
C PRO A 208 -16.88 -2.38 -2.76
N ARG A 209 -16.79 -1.07 -3.06
CA ARG A 209 -17.64 -0.07 -2.41
C ARG A 209 -19.09 -0.57 -2.49
N PRO A 210 -19.77 -0.82 -1.36
CA PRO A 210 -21.17 -1.22 -1.38
C PRO A 210 -21.95 -0.05 -1.98
N GLY A 211 -22.35 -0.18 -3.25
CA GLY A 211 -22.99 0.90 -4.01
C GLY A 211 -22.49 1.11 -5.43
N ALA A 212 -21.38 0.51 -5.86
CA ALA A 212 -20.99 0.48 -7.29
C ALA A 212 -21.75 -0.60 -8.08
N GLY A 213 -23.01 -0.83 -7.72
CA GLY A 213 -23.90 -1.78 -8.36
C GLY A 213 -24.30 -1.28 -9.74
N VAL A 214 -23.76 -1.95 -10.77
CA VAL A 214 -24.45 -2.39 -11.98
C VAL A 214 -25.71 -1.58 -12.30
N GLY A 215 -25.57 -0.60 -13.19
CA GLY A 215 -26.71 0.05 -13.82
C GLY A 215 -27.63 -1.03 -14.40
N ALA A 216 -28.84 -1.08 -13.85
CA ALA A 216 -29.89 -2.01 -14.25
C ALA A 216 -30.15 -1.88 -15.76
N ALA A 217 -29.68 -2.87 -16.51
CA ALA A 217 -30.28 -3.20 -17.77
C ALA A 217 -31.65 -3.84 -17.47
N GLY A 218 -32.72 -3.23 -17.99
CA GLY A 218 -34.02 -3.89 -18.12
C GLY A 218 -35.14 -3.31 -17.25
N ALA A 219 -35.89 -2.38 -17.82
CA ALA A 219 -37.33 -2.29 -17.59
C ALA A 219 -38.00 -1.81 -18.89
N ALA A 220 -38.25 -2.77 -19.78
CA ALA A 220 -39.28 -2.65 -20.81
C ALA A 220 -40.64 -2.91 -20.14
N GLY A 221 -41.67 -2.10 -20.42
CA GLY A 221 -43.05 -2.46 -20.09
C GLY A 221 -44.04 -1.30 -19.94
N ALA A 222 -44.83 -1.11 -21.00
CA ALA A 222 -46.28 -0.83 -21.00
C ALA A 222 -46.86 0.52 -20.51
N ALA A 223 -47.40 1.29 -21.48
CA ALA A 223 -48.67 2.05 -21.41
C ALA A 223 -49.10 2.29 -22.87
N GLY A 224 -50.27 1.85 -23.38
CA GLY A 224 -51.64 2.16 -22.95
C GLY A 224 -52.12 3.37 -23.76
N ALA A 225 -52.66 3.17 -24.97
CA ALA A 225 -54.10 3.14 -25.25
C ALA A 225 -54.86 4.41 -24.82
N THR A 226 -55.12 5.30 -25.79
CA THR A 226 -56.34 6.10 -25.95
C THR A 226 -56.54 6.38 -27.43
#